data_AF-A0A967EXT8-F1
#
_entry.id   AF-A0A967EXT8-F1
#
_cell.length_a   1.000
_cell.length_b   1.000
_cell.length_c   1.000
_cell.angle_alpha   90.00
_cell.angle_beta   90.00
_cell.angle_gamma   90.00
#
_symmetry.space_group_name_H-M   'P 1'
#
loop_
_entity.id
_entity.type
_entity.pdbx_description
1 polymer ?
#
loop_
_entity_poly.entity_id
_entity_poly.type
_entity_poly.pdbx_seq_one_letter_code
_entity_poly.pdbx_strand_id
1 'polypeptide(L)'
;MPSWEAYKRTAKERGALALELFVVESVPAETSDEVRANLPEHLEYQRSLEAAGKLAFAGPLSDPTGELMQGTGLIVYRAGSFEEAQELAADDPMHRCGARRFTLRRWLVNEGSLSLSVGLSTKSVDLS
;
A
#
# COMPACT_ATOMS: atom_id res chain seq x y z
N MET A 1 16.35 -10.37 -18.39
CA MET A 1 16.07 -9.31 -17.40
C MET A 1 16.97 -9.55 -16.19
N PRO A 2 17.48 -8.50 -15.49
CA PRO A 2 18.25 -8.70 -14.26
C PRO A 2 17.37 -9.34 -13.17
N SER A 3 17.99 -10.01 -12.19
CA SER A 3 17.27 -10.42 -10.98
C SER A 3 16.85 -9.18 -10.17
N TRP A 4 15.84 -9.33 -9.31
CA TRP A 4 15.36 -8.23 -8.46
C TRP A 4 16.47 -7.64 -7.59
N GLU A 5 17.25 -8.48 -6.91
CA GLU A 5 18.37 -8.03 -6.09
C GLU A 5 19.50 -7.38 -6.91
N ALA A 6 19.79 -7.89 -8.11
CA ALA A 6 20.76 -7.27 -9.00
C ALA A 6 20.28 -5.87 -9.43
N TYR A 7 19.00 -5.73 -9.79
CA TYR A 7 18.43 -4.44 -10.17
C TYR A 7 18.42 -3.46 -8.99
N LYS A 8 18.03 -3.90 -7.79
CA LYS A 8 18.05 -3.10 -6.55
C LYS A 8 19.44 -2.57 -6.24
N ARG A 9 20.48 -3.41 -6.36
CA ARG A 9 21.88 -2.99 -6.20
C ARG A 9 22.26 -1.92 -7.21
N THR A 10 22.00 -2.15 -8.50
CA THR A 10 22.28 -1.17 -9.56
C THR A 10 21.50 0.14 -9.37
N ALA A 11 20.27 0.09 -8.86
CA ALA A 11 19.49 1.27 -8.51
C ALA A 11 20.15 2.10 -7.40
N LYS A 12 20.72 1.45 -6.37
CA LYS A 12 21.50 2.15 -5.33
C LYS A 12 22.79 2.74 -5.88
N GLU A 13 23.52 2.00 -6.72
CA GLU A 13 24.79 2.45 -7.32
C GLU A 13 24.63 3.73 -8.17
N ARG A 14 23.47 3.90 -8.84
CA ARG A 14 23.15 5.12 -9.59
C ARG A 14 22.63 6.28 -8.72
N GLY A 15 22.54 6.10 -7.40
CA GLY A 15 22.09 7.12 -6.45
C GLY A 15 20.58 7.19 -6.21
N ALA A 16 19.79 6.19 -6.64
CA ALA A 16 18.36 6.15 -6.33
C ALA A 16 18.10 5.72 -4.87
N LEU A 17 16.92 6.06 -4.35
CA LEU A 17 16.51 5.66 -3.00
C LEU A 17 16.48 4.11 -2.85
N ALA A 18 15.93 3.42 -3.85
CA ALA A 18 15.75 1.97 -3.87
C ALA A 18 15.13 1.42 -2.57
N LEU A 19 14.13 2.14 -2.03
CA LEU A 19 13.34 1.69 -0.90
C LEU A 19 12.40 0.59 -1.38
N GLU A 20 12.56 -0.61 -0.83
CA GLU A 20 11.68 -1.73 -1.15
C GLU A 20 10.43 -1.69 -0.28
N LEU A 21 9.28 -1.66 -0.94
CA LEU A 21 7.95 -1.78 -0.36
C LEU A 21 7.19 -2.91 -1.08
N PHE A 22 6.01 -3.24 -0.58
CA PHE A 22 5.16 -4.29 -1.14
C PHE A 22 3.85 -3.70 -1.60
N VAL A 23 3.59 -3.74 -2.91
CA VAL A 23 2.37 -3.21 -3.52
C VAL A 23 1.34 -4.33 -3.67
N VAL A 24 0.15 -4.07 -3.15
CA VAL A 24 -1.03 -4.90 -3.26
C VAL A 24 -2.07 -4.17 -4.10
N GLU A 25 -2.46 -4.80 -5.20
CA GLU A 25 -3.62 -4.38 -5.98
C GLU A 25 -4.77 -5.29 -5.63
N SER A 26 -5.81 -4.73 -5.02
CA SER A 26 -6.96 -5.44 -4.47
C SER A 26 -8.21 -5.12 -5.28
N VAL A 27 -8.88 -6.13 -5.81
CA VAL A 27 -10.07 -6.00 -6.65
C VAL A 27 -11.27 -6.73 -6.03
N PRO A 28 -12.51 -6.26 -6.21
CA PRO A 28 -13.69 -6.97 -5.77
C PRO A 28 -13.77 -8.37 -6.39
N ALA A 29 -14.12 -9.37 -5.57
CA ALA A 29 -14.19 -10.77 -5.98
C ALA A 29 -15.62 -11.26 -6.23
N GLU A 30 -16.57 -10.70 -5.48
CA GLU A 30 -17.99 -11.00 -5.45
C GLU A 30 -18.84 -9.71 -5.43
N THR A 31 -20.13 -9.82 -5.09
CA THR A 31 -21.07 -8.69 -5.07
C THR A 31 -20.66 -7.58 -4.10
N SER A 32 -21.11 -6.35 -4.36
CA SER A 32 -20.73 -5.17 -3.58
C SER A 32 -21.11 -5.20 -2.09
N ASP A 33 -22.00 -6.11 -1.69
CA ASP A 33 -22.62 -6.12 -0.37
C ASP A 33 -21.68 -6.67 0.70
N GLU A 34 -20.91 -7.71 0.37
CA GLU A 34 -19.89 -8.26 1.28
C GLU A 34 -18.74 -7.28 1.49
N VAL A 35 -18.33 -6.56 0.43
CA VAL A 35 -17.34 -5.49 0.54
C VAL A 35 -17.84 -4.41 1.51
N ARG A 36 -19.12 -4.00 1.39
CA ARG A 36 -19.70 -2.97 2.27
C ARG A 36 -19.80 -3.47 3.72
N ALA A 37 -20.18 -4.72 3.94
CA ALA A 37 -20.31 -5.31 5.26
C ALA A 37 -18.97 -5.38 6.02
N ASN A 38 -17.87 -5.67 5.31
CA ASN A 38 -16.53 -5.79 5.89
C ASN A 38 -15.74 -4.47 5.93
N LEU A 39 -16.29 -3.36 5.42
CA LEU A 39 -15.61 -2.08 5.34
C LEU A 39 -15.15 -1.52 6.70
N PRO A 40 -15.94 -1.56 7.79
CA PRO A 40 -15.49 -1.06 9.08
C PRO A 40 -14.26 -1.81 9.61
N GLU A 41 -14.28 -3.14 9.58
CA GLU A 41 -13.17 -3.98 10.05
C GLU A 41 -11.93 -3.81 9.16
N HIS A 42 -12.11 -3.71 7.85
CA HIS A 42 -11.03 -3.37 6.91
C HIS A 42 -10.33 -2.06 7.29
N LEU A 43 -11.10 -0.99 7.54
CA LEU A 43 -10.54 0.31 7.90
C LEU A 43 -9.85 0.29 9.28
N GLU A 44 -10.38 -0.47 10.24
CA GLU A 44 -9.72 -0.69 11.53
C GLU A 44 -8.39 -1.42 11.38
N TYR A 45 -8.37 -2.48 10.57
CA TYR A 45 -7.15 -3.22 10.27
C TYR A 45 -6.09 -2.32 9.63
N GLN A 46 -6.45 -1.54 8.61
CA GLN A 46 -5.54 -0.59 7.95
C GLN A 46 -4.97 0.43 8.93
N ARG A 47 -5.81 1.02 9.78
CA ARG A 47 -5.36 1.94 10.85
C ARG A 47 -4.40 1.27 11.83
N SER A 48 -4.65 0.01 12.19
CA SER A 48 -3.75 -0.74 13.08
C SER A 48 -2.37 -0.96 12.45
N LEU A 49 -2.33 -1.26 11.15
CA LEU A 49 -1.09 -1.44 10.41
C LEU A 49 -0.33 -0.13 10.22
N GLU A 50 -1.05 0.98 10.01
CA GLU A 50 -0.48 2.33 9.97
C GLU A 50 0.18 2.68 11.31
N ALA A 51 -0.54 2.52 12.43
CA ALA A 51 -0.01 2.78 13.77
C ALA A 51 1.20 1.88 14.11
N ALA A 52 1.23 0.65 13.60
CA ALA A 52 2.34 -0.28 13.76
C ALA A 52 3.52 0.00 12.80
N GLY A 53 3.41 0.99 11.90
CA GLY A 53 4.43 1.30 10.89
C GLY A 53 4.56 0.22 9.80
N LYS A 54 3.56 -0.65 9.63
CA LYS A 54 3.51 -1.70 8.60
C LYS A 54 2.77 -1.26 7.33
N LEU A 55 1.92 -0.23 7.41
CA LEU A 55 1.28 0.38 6.24
C LEU A 55 2.04 1.64 5.81
N ALA A 56 2.40 1.72 4.53
CA ALA A 56 2.98 2.91 3.93
C ALA A 56 1.89 3.81 3.32
N PHE A 57 1.00 3.23 2.51
CA PHE A 57 -0.10 3.94 1.85
C PHE A 57 -1.28 2.99 1.62
N ALA A 58 -2.51 3.48 1.66
CA ALA A 58 -3.68 2.74 1.22
C ALA A 58 -4.77 3.66 0.67
N GLY A 59 -5.51 3.21 -0.34
CA GLY A 59 -6.65 3.94 -0.85
C GLY A 59 -7.31 3.29 -2.07
N PRO A 60 -8.49 3.80 -2.48
CA PRO A 60 -9.16 3.37 -3.70
C PRO A 60 -8.46 3.91 -4.96
N LEU A 61 -8.58 3.18 -6.06
CA LEU A 61 -8.22 3.63 -7.41
C LEU A 61 -9.48 4.01 -8.19
N SER A 62 -9.38 5.08 -8.97
CA SER A 62 -10.38 5.45 -9.96
C SER A 62 -10.26 4.59 -11.22
N ASP A 63 -11.23 4.73 -12.12
CA ASP A 63 -11.07 4.37 -13.51
C ASP A 63 -10.06 5.30 -14.22
N PRO A 64 -9.67 5.00 -15.48
CA PRO A 64 -8.73 5.84 -16.23
C PRO A 64 -9.24 7.26 -16.51
N THR A 65 -10.55 7.52 -16.43
CA THR A 65 -11.10 8.88 -16.59
C THR A 65 -10.96 9.70 -15.30
N GLY A 66 -10.91 9.04 -14.15
CA GLY A 66 -10.90 9.66 -12.84
C GLY A 66 -12.30 9.95 -12.28
N GLU A 67 -13.36 9.66 -13.04
CA GLU A 67 -14.74 9.99 -12.66
C GLU A 67 -15.37 8.94 -11.75
N LEU A 68 -14.96 7.67 -11.86
CA LEU A 68 -15.59 6.55 -11.17
C LEU A 68 -14.62 5.78 -10.29
N MET A 69 -15.04 5.46 -9.06
CA MET A 69 -14.33 4.53 -8.19
C MET A 69 -14.70 3.09 -8.60
N GLN A 70 -13.76 2.32 -9.15
CA GLN A 70 -14.04 0.98 -9.71
C GLN A 70 -14.01 -0.16 -8.68
N GLY A 71 -13.96 0.18 -7.40
CA GLY A 71 -13.79 -0.79 -6.33
C GLY A 71 -12.37 -1.33 -6.22
N THR A 72 -11.45 -1.01 -7.13
CA THR A 72 -10.02 -1.37 -7.01
C THR A 72 -9.36 -0.55 -5.90
N GLY A 73 -8.47 -1.18 -5.14
CA GLY A 73 -7.71 -0.56 -4.08
C GLY A 73 -6.22 -0.81 -4.27
N LEU A 74 -5.41 0.17 -3.88
CA LEU A 74 -3.97 0.06 -3.80
C LEU A 74 -3.57 0.11 -2.33
N ILE A 75 -2.81 -0.88 -1.88
CA ILE A 75 -2.28 -0.95 -0.52
C ILE A 75 -0.77 -1.17 -0.62
N VAL A 76 0.01 -0.43 0.15
CA VAL A 76 1.47 -0.47 0.12
C VAL A 76 1.98 -0.79 1.52
N TYR A 77 2.61 -1.94 1.70
CA TYR A 77 3.13 -2.40 2.99
C TYR A 77 4.64 -2.17 3.13
N ARG A 78 5.05 -2.01 4.39
CA ARG A 78 6.41 -2.16 4.89
C ARG A 78 6.49 -3.53 5.57
N ALA A 79 7.35 -4.41 5.06
CA ALA A 79 7.55 -5.75 5.60
C ALA A 79 9.02 -6.15 5.45
N GLY A 80 9.49 -7.09 6.27
CA GLY A 80 10.83 -7.65 6.21
C GLY A 80 11.00 -8.71 5.12
N SER A 81 9.90 -9.28 4.64
CA SER A 81 9.91 -10.30 3.59
C SER A 81 8.63 -10.28 2.74
N PHE A 82 8.63 -11.03 1.65
CA PHE A 82 7.44 -11.18 0.81
C PHE A 82 6.36 -12.00 1.51
N GLU A 83 6.78 -12.99 2.30
CA GLU A 83 5.93 -13.84 3.11
C GLU A 83 5.18 -13.01 4.16
N GLU A 84 5.88 -12.12 4.88
CA GLU A 84 5.22 -11.21 5.83
C GLU A 84 4.23 -10.28 5.10
N ALA A 85 4.61 -9.71 3.95
CA ALA A 85 3.69 -8.86 3.18
C ALA A 85 2.45 -9.64 2.69
N GLN A 86 2.63 -10.92 2.36
CA GLN A 86 1.55 -11.81 1.93
C GLN A 86 0.60 -12.13 3.09
N GLU A 87 1.13 -12.38 4.28
CA GLU A 87 0.34 -12.55 5.50
C GLU A 87 -0.46 -11.29 5.82
N LEU A 88 0.18 -10.11 5.80
CA LEU A 88 -0.50 -8.83 6.01
C LEU A 88 -1.65 -8.61 5.01
N ALA A 89 -1.45 -8.95 3.75
CA ALA A 89 -2.47 -8.87 2.72
C ALA A 89 -3.61 -9.87 2.97
N ALA A 90 -3.29 -11.13 3.24
CA ALA A 90 -4.27 -12.19 3.46
C ALA A 90 -5.11 -11.99 4.74
N ASP A 91 -4.56 -11.30 5.74
CA ASP A 91 -5.22 -11.02 7.01
C ASP A 91 -6.21 -9.86 6.98
N ASP A 92 -6.23 -9.09 5.90
CA ASP A 92 -7.25 -8.08 5.67
C ASP A 92 -8.65 -8.74 5.68
N PRO A 93 -9.62 -8.23 6.47
CA PRO A 93 -10.96 -8.80 6.56
C PRO A 93 -11.62 -9.04 5.19
N MET A 94 -11.44 -8.12 4.24
CA MET A 94 -12.02 -8.27 2.90
C MET A 94 -11.32 -9.33 2.04
N HIS A 95 -10.05 -9.61 2.27
CA HIS A 95 -9.34 -10.69 1.58
C HIS A 95 -9.65 -12.05 2.24
N ARG A 96 -9.66 -12.09 3.58
CA ARG A 96 -9.91 -13.30 4.37
C ARG A 96 -11.31 -13.86 4.15
N CYS A 97 -12.33 -13.00 4.09
CA CYS A 97 -13.70 -13.43 3.81
C CYS A 97 -13.95 -13.71 2.33
N GLY A 98 -13.00 -13.41 1.45
CA GLY A 98 -13.11 -13.63 0.01
C GLY A 98 -13.85 -12.52 -0.75
N ALA A 99 -14.32 -11.45 -0.10
CA ALA A 99 -14.98 -10.32 -0.75
C ALA A 99 -14.09 -9.60 -1.77
N ARG A 100 -12.76 -9.68 -1.60
CA ARG A 100 -11.75 -9.13 -2.51
C ARG A 100 -10.66 -10.14 -2.80
N ARG A 101 -10.09 -10.07 -4.00
CA ARG A 101 -8.89 -10.80 -4.43
C ARG A 101 -7.75 -9.81 -4.60
N PHE A 102 -6.52 -10.26 -4.42
CA PHE A 102 -5.37 -9.39 -4.56
C PHE A 102 -4.21 -10.01 -5.33
N THR A 103 -3.38 -9.14 -5.90
CA THR A 103 -2.04 -9.47 -6.36
C THR A 103 -1.01 -8.73 -5.51
N LEU A 104 0.15 -9.33 -5.29
CA LEU A 104 1.22 -8.76 -4.46
C LEU A 104 2.55 -8.75 -5.21
N ARG A 105 3.25 -7.61 -5.17
CA ARG A 105 4.54 -7.40 -5.84
C ARG A 105 5.49 -6.61 -4.94
N ARG A 106 6.80 -6.85 -5.09
CA ARG A 106 7.81 -5.94 -4.58
C ARG A 106 7.85 -4.68 -5.46
N TRP A 107 8.02 -3.52 -4.84
CA TRP A 107 8.16 -2.23 -5.52
C TRP A 107 9.40 -1.51 -4.98
N LEU A 108 10.24 -0.99 -5.88
CA LEU A 108 11.34 -0.10 -5.51
C LEU A 108 10.92 1.35 -5.77
N VAL A 109 10.78 2.11 -4.69
CA VAL A 109 10.69 3.57 -4.77
C VAL A 109 12.10 4.09 -5.00
N ASN A 110 12.34 4.56 -6.22
CA ASN A 110 13.65 5.03 -6.67
C ASN A 110 13.72 6.55 -6.66
N GLU A 111 12.75 7.20 -7.29
CA GLU A 111 12.62 8.65 -7.39
C GLU A 111 11.35 9.13 -6.69
N GLY A 112 11.42 10.31 -6.07
CA GLY A 112 10.32 10.93 -5.34
C GLY A 112 10.80 12.08 -4.46
N SER A 113 9.87 12.86 -3.94
CA SER A 113 10.13 13.91 -2.95
C SER A 113 9.02 13.91 -1.90
N LEU A 114 9.37 14.36 -0.70
CA LEU A 114 8.43 14.59 0.40
C LEU A 114 8.68 15.99 0.94
N SER A 115 7.65 16.82 1.01
CA SER A 115 7.73 18.14 1.62
C SER A 115 7.03 18.11 2.98
N LEU A 116 7.79 18.45 4.03
CA LEU A 116 7.29 18.55 5.39
C LEU A 116 7.57 19.96 5.92
N SER A 117 6.51 20.66 6.33
CA SER A 117 6.63 21.92 7.04
C SER A 117 6.41 21.68 8.53
N VAL A 118 7.37 22.09 9.37
CA VAL A 118 7.31 21.95 10.82
C VAL A 118 7.35 23.33 11.47
N GLY A 119 6.20 23.76 11.98
CA GLY A 119 6.08 25.04 12.66
C GLY A 119 6.55 24.94 14.11
N LEU A 120 7.64 25.64 14.45
CA LEU A 120 8.27 25.53 15.77
C LEU A 120 7.45 26.19 16.89
N SER A 121 6.90 27.39 16.64
CA SER A 121 6.05 28.09 17.62
C SER A 121 4.59 27.63 17.56
N THR A 122 4.10 27.34 16.35
CA THR A 122 2.73 26.85 16.11
C THR A 122 2.56 25.40 16.53
N LYS A 123 3.66 24.63 16.65
CA LYS A 123 3.68 23.19 16.92
C LYS A 123 2.80 22.41 15.93
N SER A 124 2.78 22.87 14.68
CA SER A 124 2.03 22.26 13.58
C SER A 124 2.95 21.48 12.66
N VAL A 125 2.41 20.42 12.07
CA VAL A 125 3.06 19.63 11.03
C VAL A 125 2.13 19.59 9.83
N ASP A 126 2.60 20.09 8.71
CA ASP A 126 1.86 20.13 7.45
C ASP A 126 2.61 19.27 6.41
N LEU A 127 1.86 18.36 5.78
CA LEU A 127 2.32 17.47 4.73
C LEU A 127 1.74 17.96 3.40
N SER A 128 2.58 18.24 2.40
CA SER A 128 2.15 18.77 1.09
C SER A 128 2.80 18.05 -0.08
#